data_AF-A0A6N7PIK7-F1
#
_entry.id   AF-A0A6N7PIK7-F1
#
_cell.length_a   1.000
_cell.length_b   1.000
_cell.length_c   1.000
_cell.angle_alpha   90.00
_cell.angle_beta   90.00
_cell.angle_gamma   90.00
#
_symmetry.space_group_name_H-M   'P 1'
#
loop_
_entity.id
_entity.type
_entity.pdbx_description
1 polymer ?
#
loop_
_entity_poly.entity_id
_entity_poly.type
_entity_poly.pdbx_seq_one_letter_code
_entity_poly.pdbx_strand_id
1 'polypeptide(L)'
;MPGVVSITTTKRRRYLWCAWWTGEPTRAPFRKPDAFSGGARTLEEARKQAERAAGQPLREVEAIWARAFIRVQAGQPPFVDKKERSRREEPPPDDKRQKRRRFVPSVAEPDTCPFVVLGLPRTASPDDIRRAFRRLALETHPDHGGDAASFIRVTWARDEATLRAKRA
;
A
#
# COMPACT_ATOMS: atom_id res chain seq x y z
N MET A 1 -5.13 39.80 0.73
CA MET A 1 -5.34 38.36 0.96
C MET A 1 -4.08 37.81 1.62
N PRO A 2 -4.16 37.03 2.70
CA PRO A 2 -2.98 36.44 3.30
C PRO A 2 -2.34 35.46 2.30
N GLY A 3 -1.02 35.52 2.15
CA GLY A 3 -0.30 34.55 1.32
C GLY A 3 -0.37 33.15 1.94
N VAL A 4 -0.19 32.13 1.10
CA VAL A 4 -0.23 30.71 1.50
C VAL A 4 1.07 29.99 1.16
N VAL A 5 1.40 28.96 1.93
CA VAL A 5 2.56 28.10 1.71
C VAL A 5 2.15 26.63 1.74
N SER A 6 2.64 25.85 0.79
CA SER A 6 2.51 24.39 0.77
C SER A 6 3.89 23.78 0.94
N ILE A 7 4.02 22.79 1.82
CA ILE A 7 5.30 22.15 2.12
C ILE A 7 5.17 20.64 1.89
N THR A 8 6.15 20.04 1.23
CA THR A 8 6.20 18.59 1.03
C THR A 8 7.61 18.04 1.17
N THR A 9 7.70 16.73 1.39
CA THR A 9 8.99 16.04 1.47
C THR A 9 9.44 15.56 0.09
N THR A 10 10.72 15.71 -0.17
CA THR A 10 11.39 15.23 -1.39
C THR A 10 11.97 13.83 -1.19
N LYS A 11 12.36 13.16 -2.28
CA LYS A 11 13.01 11.84 -2.24
C LYS A 11 14.25 11.79 -1.35
N ARG A 12 14.96 12.93 -1.19
CA ARG A 12 16.16 13.06 -0.36
C ARG A 12 15.88 13.35 1.12
N ARG A 13 14.65 13.16 1.59
CA ARG A 13 14.20 13.50 2.96
C ARG A 13 14.46 14.98 3.33
N ARG A 14 14.42 15.87 2.33
CA ARG A 14 14.45 17.32 2.50
C ARG A 14 13.06 17.91 2.23
N TYR A 15 12.76 19.04 2.83
CA TYR A 15 11.50 19.75 2.61
C TYR A 15 11.64 20.70 1.43
N LEU A 16 10.60 20.70 0.59
CA LEU A 16 10.37 21.67 -0.47
C LEU A 16 9.13 22.47 -0.09
N TRP A 17 9.27 23.79 -0.09
CA TRP A 17 8.17 24.71 0.11
C TRP A 17 7.87 25.46 -1.18
N CYS A 18 6.59 25.74 -1.37
CA CYS A 18 6.06 26.57 -2.44
C CYS A 18 5.15 27.61 -1.80
N ALA A 19 5.30 28.87 -2.18
CA ALA A 19 4.55 29.98 -1.61
C ALA A 19 3.81 30.76 -2.70
N TRP A 20 2.61 31.22 -2.35
CA TRP A 20 1.74 32.01 -3.20
C TRP A 20 1.21 33.20 -2.39
N TRP A 21 1.62 34.42 -2.75
CA TRP A 21 1.18 35.66 -2.11
C TRP A 21 0.59 36.67 -3.07
N THR A 22 0.78 36.49 -4.39
CA THR A 22 0.07 37.28 -5.40
C THR A 22 -1.33 36.74 -5.68
N GLY A 23 -1.69 35.61 -5.08
CA GLY A 23 -3.04 35.06 -5.04
C GLY A 23 -3.03 33.54 -4.89
N GLU A 24 -4.18 32.96 -4.56
CA GLU A 24 -4.27 31.57 -4.14
C GLU A 24 -3.90 30.57 -5.26
N PRO A 25 -3.38 29.38 -4.89
CA PRO A 25 -3.09 28.33 -5.84
C PRO A 25 -4.39 27.77 -6.44
N THR A 26 -4.50 27.77 -7.77
CA THR A 26 -5.66 27.25 -8.51
C THR A 26 -5.31 25.94 -9.19
N ARG A 27 -6.28 25.02 -9.32
CA ARG A 27 -6.03 23.69 -9.93
C ARG A 27 -5.98 23.73 -11.46
N ALA A 28 -6.83 24.55 -12.08
CA ALA A 28 -6.97 24.64 -13.52
C ALA A 28 -7.26 26.09 -13.95
N PRO A 29 -6.34 26.79 -14.65
CA PRO A 29 -4.95 26.37 -14.87
C PRO A 29 -4.19 26.28 -13.55
N PHE A 30 -3.20 25.38 -13.48
CA PHE A 30 -2.35 25.27 -12.30
C PHE A 30 -1.51 26.54 -12.13
N ARG A 31 -1.75 27.27 -11.04
CA ARG A 31 -0.98 28.48 -10.73
C ARG A 31 0.39 28.11 -10.17
N LYS A 32 1.44 28.51 -10.87
CA LYS A 32 2.82 28.37 -10.38
C LYS A 32 3.02 29.20 -9.10
N PRO A 33 3.81 28.71 -8.13
CA PRO A 33 4.15 29.49 -6.94
C PRO A 33 4.94 30.74 -7.30
N ASP A 34 4.76 31.79 -6.50
CA ASP A 34 5.51 33.04 -6.60
C ASP A 34 6.99 32.81 -6.22
N ALA A 35 7.24 31.98 -5.20
CA ALA A 35 8.57 31.43 -4.92
C ALA A 35 8.50 30.00 -4.40
N PHE A 36 9.59 29.28 -4.61
CA PHE A 36 9.80 27.94 -4.06
C PHE A 36 11.26 27.75 -3.72
N SER A 37 11.54 26.92 -2.72
CA SER A 37 12.89 26.39 -2.49
C SER A 37 12.82 25.00 -1.91
N GLY A 38 13.77 24.16 -2.32
CA GLY A 38 13.94 22.81 -1.83
C GLY A 38 15.28 22.68 -1.12
N GLY A 39 15.29 22.03 0.05
CA GLY A 39 16.53 21.78 0.78
C GLY A 39 16.45 21.97 2.29
N ALA A 40 15.36 22.54 2.79
CA ALA A 40 15.14 22.69 4.22
C ALA A 40 15.21 21.32 4.94
N ARG A 41 15.86 21.30 6.09
CA ARG A 41 16.06 20.09 6.91
C ARG A 41 14.84 19.81 7.77
N THR A 42 14.08 20.85 8.12
CA THR A 42 12.87 20.75 8.94
C THR A 42 11.69 21.48 8.29
N LEU A 43 10.48 21.15 8.74
CA LEU A 43 9.25 21.83 8.34
C LEU A 43 9.29 23.32 8.74
N GLU A 44 9.74 23.61 9.95
CA GLU A 44 9.84 24.98 10.48
C GLU A 44 10.84 25.81 9.67
N GLU A 45 11.98 25.23 9.30
CA GLU A 45 12.97 25.90 8.44
C GLU A 45 12.37 26.22 7.07
N ALA A 46 11.63 25.27 6.47
CA ALA A 46 10.95 25.48 5.20
C ALA A 46 9.92 26.62 5.29
N ARG A 47 9.15 26.67 6.38
CA ARG A 47 8.18 27.74 6.64
C ARG A 47 8.85 29.10 6.80
N LYS A 48 9.89 29.21 7.65
CA LYS A 48 10.63 30.47 7.85
C LYS A 48 11.27 30.97 6.56
N GLN A 49 11.80 30.08 5.73
CA GLN A 49 12.33 30.44 4.41
C GLN A 49 11.24 31.00 3.49
N ALA A 50 10.05 30.39 3.48
CA ALA A 50 8.92 30.85 2.70
C ALA A 50 8.42 32.23 3.15
N GLU A 51 8.26 32.45 4.46
CA GLU A 51 7.86 33.74 5.04
C GLU A 51 8.89 34.83 4.75
N ARG A 52 10.19 34.51 4.83
CA ARG A 52 11.28 35.42 4.47
C ARG A 52 11.23 35.82 2.99
N ALA A 53 10.92 34.87 2.10
CA ALA A 53 10.81 35.14 0.67
C ALA A 53 9.58 35.99 0.33
N ALA A 54 8.46 35.80 1.04
CA ALA A 54 7.25 36.58 0.84
C ALA A 54 7.29 37.96 1.54
N GLY A 55 8.20 38.16 2.50
CA GLY A 55 8.27 39.37 3.34
C GLY A 55 7.10 39.52 4.31
N GLN A 56 6.29 38.47 4.48
CA GLN A 56 5.09 38.45 5.30
C GLN A 56 4.79 37.03 5.81
N PRO A 57 4.04 36.86 6.90
CA PRO A 57 3.61 35.55 7.36
C PRO A 57 2.70 34.87 6.32
N LEU A 58 2.90 33.56 6.12
CA LEU A 58 2.13 32.75 5.18
C LEU A 58 1.32 31.69 5.94
N ARG A 59 0.09 31.43 5.47
CA ARG A 59 -0.74 30.35 6.00
C ARG A 59 -0.37 29.01 5.35
N GLU A 60 -0.11 27.99 6.15
CA GLU A 60 0.13 26.65 5.63
C GLU A 60 -1.14 26.05 5.00
N VAL A 61 -1.00 25.47 3.81
CA VAL A 61 -2.06 24.75 3.08
C VAL A 61 -1.59 23.35 2.71
N GLU A 62 -2.52 22.54 2.20
CA GLU A 62 -2.30 21.15 1.84
C GLU A 62 -1.03 20.92 1.01
N ALA A 63 -0.22 19.92 1.39
CA ALA A 63 1.01 19.52 0.70
C ALA A 63 0.79 19.10 -0.77
N ILE A 64 -0.47 18.90 -1.19
CA ILE A 64 -0.84 18.54 -2.56
C ILE A 64 -0.34 19.59 -3.57
N TRP A 65 -0.30 20.87 -3.20
CA TRP A 65 0.15 21.95 -4.08
C TRP A 65 1.65 21.92 -4.34
N ALA A 66 2.47 21.72 -3.29
CA ALA A 66 3.91 21.52 -3.45
C ALA A 66 4.22 20.22 -4.22
N ARG A 67 3.46 19.15 -4.01
CA ARG A 67 3.59 17.91 -4.80
C ARG A 67 3.21 18.12 -6.27
N ALA A 68 2.15 18.86 -6.53
CA ALA A 68 1.74 19.22 -7.87
C ALA A 68 2.83 20.03 -8.58
N PHE A 69 3.49 20.95 -7.86
CA PHE A 69 4.61 21.70 -8.41
C PHE A 69 5.82 20.82 -8.76
N ILE A 70 6.17 19.83 -7.91
CA ILE A 70 7.21 18.84 -8.24
C ILE A 70 6.89 18.10 -9.54
N ARG A 71 5.62 17.76 -9.78
CA ARG A 71 5.18 17.10 -11.03
C ARG A 71 5.30 18.04 -12.22
N VAL A 72 4.87 19.29 -12.08
CA VAL A 72 4.98 20.32 -13.13
C VAL A 72 6.43 20.58 -13.51
N GLN A 73 7.36 20.62 -12.54
CA GLN A 73 8.79 20.73 -12.83
C GLN A 73 9.34 19.52 -13.60
N ALA A 74 8.76 18.34 -13.41
CA ALA A 74 9.10 17.12 -14.14
C ALA A 74 8.36 16.98 -15.49
N GLY A 75 7.63 18.01 -15.94
CA GLY A 75 6.84 17.96 -17.18
C GLY A 75 5.59 17.07 -17.08
N GLN A 76 5.18 16.68 -15.88
CA GLN A 76 3.99 15.87 -15.62
C GLN A 76 2.78 16.74 -15.24
N PRO A 77 1.54 16.25 -15.43
CA PRO A 77 0.36 16.97 -15.00
C PRO A 77 0.36 17.20 -13.47
N PRO A 78 -0.02 18.40 -12.99
CA PRO A 78 0.03 18.79 -11.57
C PRO A 78 -0.82 17.90 -10.67
N PHE A 79 -2.00 17.50 -11.15
CA PHE A 79 -2.88 16.57 -10.47
C PHE A 79 -3.09 15.35 -11.35
N VAL A 80 -3.16 14.19 -10.72
CA VAL A 80 -3.59 12.96 -11.41
C VAL A 80 -5.09 12.87 -11.21
N ASP A 81 -5.87 12.99 -12.28
CA ASP A 81 -7.29 12.69 -12.21
C ASP A 81 -7.45 11.21 -11.84
N LYS A 82 -7.97 10.98 -10.64
CA LYS A 82 -8.20 9.63 -10.10
C LYS A 82 -9.12 8.80 -11.01
N LYS A 83 -9.85 9.46 -11.92
CA LYS A 83 -10.72 8.87 -12.94
C LYS A 83 -9.96 7.91 -13.87
N GLU A 84 -8.66 8.09 -14.05
CA GLU A 84 -7.86 7.22 -14.94
C GLU A 84 -7.11 6.10 -14.22
N ARG A 85 -7.43 5.85 -12.94
CA ARG A 85 -7.18 4.53 -12.34
C ARG A 85 -8.26 3.51 -12.75
N SER A 86 -9.27 3.93 -13.53
CA SER A 86 -10.39 3.11 -14.00
C SER A 86 -10.41 2.83 -15.50
N ARG A 87 -9.32 3.09 -16.24
CA ARG A 87 -9.22 2.69 -17.66
C ARG A 87 -7.84 2.21 -18.10
N ARG A 88 -7.13 1.52 -17.21
CA ARG A 88 -6.35 0.38 -17.68
C ARG A 88 -7.42 -0.68 -17.95
N GLU A 89 -7.60 -1.12 -19.20
CA GLU A 89 -8.54 -2.20 -19.56
C GLU A 89 -8.63 -3.17 -18.41
N GLU A 90 -9.78 -3.18 -17.73
CA GLU A 90 -10.00 -4.13 -16.67
C GLU A 90 -9.91 -5.50 -17.35
N PRO A 91 -8.95 -6.38 -16.98
CA PRO A 91 -9.15 -7.78 -17.31
C PRO A 91 -10.56 -8.15 -16.82
N PRO A 92 -11.30 -9.01 -17.56
CA PRO A 92 -12.68 -9.39 -17.24
C PRO A 92 -12.82 -9.65 -15.75
N PRO A 93 -13.98 -9.40 -15.12
CA PRO A 93 -14.15 -9.37 -13.67
C PRO A 93 -13.72 -10.70 -13.04
N ASP A 94 -12.43 -10.84 -12.81
CA ASP A 94 -11.78 -12.04 -12.33
C ASP A 94 -11.78 -11.89 -10.83
N ASP A 95 -12.91 -12.28 -10.26
CA ASP A 95 -13.15 -12.73 -8.90
C ASP A 95 -12.08 -12.37 -7.85
N LYS A 96 -11.73 -11.08 -7.74
CA LYS A 96 -10.79 -10.61 -6.71
C LYS A 96 -11.39 -10.72 -5.31
N ARG A 97 -12.71 -10.98 -5.24
CA ARG A 97 -13.41 -11.34 -4.01
C ARG A 97 -13.16 -12.81 -3.64
N GLN A 98 -13.03 -13.73 -4.60
CA GLN A 98 -12.52 -15.09 -4.35
C GLN A 98 -11.06 -15.10 -3.92
N LYS A 99 -10.18 -14.23 -4.46
CA LYS A 99 -8.77 -14.16 -4.00
C LYS A 99 -8.57 -13.75 -2.54
N ARG A 100 -9.61 -13.24 -1.86
CA ARG A 100 -9.59 -12.94 -0.41
C ARG A 100 -10.52 -13.83 0.42
N ARG A 101 -11.26 -14.74 -0.21
CA ARG A 101 -11.92 -15.81 0.55
C ARG A 101 -10.81 -16.77 0.97
N ARG A 102 -10.51 -16.79 2.27
CA ARG A 102 -9.74 -17.89 2.85
C ARG A 102 -10.43 -19.17 2.35
N PHE A 103 -9.71 -20.06 1.69
CA PHE A 103 -10.27 -21.36 1.33
C PHE A 103 -10.78 -21.99 2.63
N VAL A 104 -12.09 -22.22 2.72
CA VAL A 104 -12.70 -22.96 3.82
C VAL A 104 -13.30 -24.18 3.13
N PRO A 105 -12.83 -25.40 3.45
CA PRO A 105 -13.44 -26.60 2.90
C PRO A 105 -14.91 -26.61 3.27
N SER A 106 -15.76 -27.01 2.31
CA SER A 106 -17.18 -27.19 2.57
C SER A 106 -17.35 -28.29 3.62
N VAL A 107 -18.24 -28.07 4.59
CA VAL A 107 -18.54 -29.00 5.70
C VAL A 107 -18.99 -30.39 5.25
N ALA A 108 -19.25 -30.57 3.95
CA ALA A 108 -19.62 -31.82 3.32
C ALA A 108 -18.43 -32.71 2.91
N GLU A 109 -17.17 -32.24 3.00
CA GLU A 109 -16.00 -33.07 2.67
C GLU A 109 -15.54 -33.91 3.88
N PRO A 110 -15.27 -35.22 3.71
CA PRO A 110 -14.95 -36.14 4.81
C PRO A 110 -13.67 -35.76 5.60
N ASP A 111 -12.75 -35.00 4.99
CA ASP A 111 -11.46 -34.61 5.58
C ASP A 111 -11.44 -33.17 6.11
N THR A 112 -12.50 -32.75 6.80
CA THR A 112 -12.60 -31.39 7.39
C THR A 112 -11.64 -31.20 8.60
N CYS A 113 -10.93 -32.24 9.06
CA CYS A 113 -9.98 -32.13 10.16
C CYS A 113 -8.59 -31.71 9.64
N PRO A 114 -8.02 -30.56 10.08
CA PRO A 114 -6.73 -30.08 9.57
C PRO A 114 -5.56 -31.01 9.89
N PHE A 115 -5.63 -31.74 11.01
CA PHE A 115 -4.63 -32.73 11.38
C PHE A 115 -4.67 -33.97 10.46
N VAL A 116 -5.86 -34.38 10.01
CA VAL A 116 -6.03 -35.49 9.06
C VAL A 116 -5.46 -35.12 7.70
N VAL A 117 -5.74 -33.90 7.22
CA VAL A 117 -5.17 -33.37 5.95
C VAL A 117 -3.63 -33.34 5.98
N LEU A 118 -3.04 -33.07 7.14
CA LEU A 118 -1.59 -33.09 7.32
C LEU A 118 -1.01 -34.48 7.64
N GLY A 119 -1.85 -35.51 7.83
CA GLY A 119 -1.42 -36.85 8.24
C GLY A 119 -0.84 -36.90 9.67
N LEU A 120 -1.32 -36.04 10.57
CA LEU A 120 -0.83 -35.88 11.94
C LEU A 120 -1.89 -36.24 12.98
N PRO A 121 -1.47 -36.66 14.20
CA PRO A 121 -2.38 -36.76 15.34
C PRO A 121 -2.84 -35.37 15.81
N ARG A 122 -3.99 -35.29 16.47
CA ARG A 122 -4.52 -34.03 17.04
C ARG A 122 -3.63 -33.43 18.14
N THR A 123 -2.72 -34.24 18.70
CA THR A 123 -1.73 -33.86 19.71
C THR A 123 -0.39 -33.40 19.11
N ALA A 124 -0.30 -33.28 17.78
CA ALA A 124 0.94 -32.90 17.11
C ALA A 124 1.41 -31.48 17.48
N SER A 125 2.72 -31.33 17.67
CA SER A 125 3.35 -30.05 17.99
C SER A 125 3.33 -29.10 16.78
N PRO A 126 3.40 -27.77 16.98
CA PRO A 126 3.65 -26.81 15.90
C PRO A 126 4.85 -27.15 15.01
N ASP A 127 5.88 -27.81 15.55
CA ASP A 127 7.04 -28.26 14.77
C ASP A 127 6.71 -29.43 13.85
N ASP A 128 5.87 -30.36 14.29
CA ASP A 128 5.39 -31.49 13.49
C ASP A 128 4.48 -30.99 12.36
N ILE A 129 3.60 -30.03 12.65
CA ILE A 129 2.74 -29.34 11.68
C ILE A 129 3.60 -28.68 10.59
N ARG A 130 4.65 -27.95 10.96
CA ARG A 130 5.57 -27.31 10.01
C ARG A 130 6.31 -28.32 9.14
N ARG A 131 6.75 -29.44 9.72
CA ARG A 131 7.46 -30.50 9.00
C ARG A 131 6.56 -31.21 8.00
N ALA A 132 5.34 -31.58 8.41
CA ALA A 132 4.34 -32.21 7.53
C ALA A 132 3.95 -31.27 6.39
N PHE A 133 3.71 -29.99 6.70
CA PHE A 133 3.39 -28.98 5.68
C PHE A 133 4.49 -28.86 4.62
N ARG A 134 5.78 -28.80 5.01
CA ARG A 134 6.88 -28.68 4.03
C ARG A 134 6.93 -29.85 3.06
N ARG A 135 6.72 -31.07 3.57
CA ARG A 135 6.66 -32.28 2.72
C ARG A 135 5.51 -32.19 1.73
N LEU A 136 4.29 -31.97 2.23
CA LEU A 136 3.09 -31.91 1.40
C LEU A 136 3.10 -30.72 0.43
N ALA A 137 3.70 -29.60 0.83
CA ALA A 137 3.86 -28.41 -0.02
C ALA A 137 4.72 -28.72 -1.25
N LEU A 138 5.79 -29.50 -1.11
CA LEU A 138 6.63 -29.91 -2.24
C LEU A 138 5.91 -30.90 -3.15
N GLU A 139 5.17 -31.86 -2.57
CA GLU A 139 4.40 -32.86 -3.31
C GLU A 139 3.21 -32.24 -4.07
N THR A 140 2.59 -31.20 -3.52
CA THR A 140 1.40 -30.54 -4.10
C THR A 140 1.70 -29.26 -4.87
N HIS A 141 2.96 -28.81 -4.93
CA HIS A 141 3.29 -27.56 -5.61
C HIS A 141 3.05 -27.68 -7.13
N PRO A 142 2.34 -26.73 -7.76
CA PRO A 142 2.07 -26.78 -9.20
C PRO A 142 3.35 -26.79 -10.05
N ASP A 143 4.40 -26.07 -9.63
CA ASP A 143 5.69 -26.07 -10.33
C ASP A 143 6.44 -27.43 -10.28
N HIS A 144 6.03 -28.34 -9.40
CA HIS A 144 6.59 -29.70 -9.30
C HIS A 144 5.62 -30.78 -9.82
N GLY A 145 4.57 -30.38 -10.54
CA GLY A 145 3.56 -31.29 -11.10
C GLY A 145 2.39 -31.60 -10.18
N GLY A 146 2.26 -30.87 -9.06
CA GLY A 146 1.12 -30.97 -8.15
C GLY A 146 -0.09 -30.12 -8.59
N ASP A 147 -1.15 -30.17 -7.78
CA ASP A 147 -2.39 -29.42 -8.03
C ASP A 147 -2.53 -28.21 -7.10
N ALA A 148 -2.97 -27.08 -7.67
CA ALA A 148 -3.15 -25.85 -6.93
C ALA A 148 -4.24 -25.96 -5.84
N ALA A 149 -5.32 -26.71 -6.07
CA ALA A 149 -6.35 -26.91 -5.07
C ALA A 149 -5.84 -27.76 -3.90
N SER A 150 -5.04 -28.80 -4.18
CA SER A 150 -4.35 -29.58 -3.15
C SER A 150 -3.40 -28.73 -2.32
N PHE A 151 -2.60 -27.85 -2.94
CA PHE A 151 -1.70 -26.95 -2.22
C PHE A 151 -2.45 -25.95 -1.33
N ILE A 152 -3.56 -25.41 -1.84
CA ILE A 152 -4.46 -24.51 -1.08
C ILE A 152 -5.04 -25.25 0.13
N ARG A 153 -5.47 -26.50 -0.02
CA ARG A 153 -6.02 -27.34 1.06
C ARG A 153 -4.97 -27.62 2.15
N VAL A 154 -3.75 -27.99 1.76
CA VAL A 154 -2.63 -28.22 2.67
C VAL A 154 -2.24 -26.93 3.43
N THR A 155 -2.26 -25.79 2.74
CA THR A 155 -1.99 -24.47 3.34
C THR A 155 -3.06 -24.08 4.37
N TRP A 156 -4.33 -24.29 4.04
CA TRP A 156 -5.44 -24.10 4.99
C TRP A 156 -5.28 -25.00 6.22
N ALA A 157 -4.96 -26.28 6.02
CA ALA A 157 -4.82 -27.24 7.11
C ALA A 157 -3.69 -26.87 8.07
N ARG A 158 -2.53 -26.41 7.55
CA ARG A 158 -1.42 -25.89 8.36
C ARG A 158 -1.87 -24.73 9.25
N ASP A 159 -2.54 -23.74 8.67
CA ASP A 159 -3.00 -22.56 9.39
C ASP A 159 -3.94 -22.94 10.54
N GLU A 160 -4.94 -23.77 10.26
CA GLU A 160 -5.95 -24.19 11.23
C GLU A 160 -5.37 -25.11 12.31
N ALA A 161 -4.51 -26.08 11.94
CA ALA A 161 -3.82 -26.93 12.91
C ALA A 161 -2.93 -26.11 13.86
N THR A 162 -2.21 -25.12 13.33
CA THR A 162 -1.37 -24.23 14.15
C THR A 162 -2.20 -23.40 15.12
N LEU A 163 -3.38 -22.92 14.70
CA LEU A 163 -4.29 -22.19 15.59
C LEU A 163 -4.85 -23.09 16.69
N ARG A 164 -5.19 -24.34 16.38
CA ARG A 164 -5.70 -25.32 17.36
C ARG A 164 -4.62 -25.76 18.36
N ALA A 165 -3.40 -26.02 17.88
CA ALA A 165 -2.26 -26.38 18.73
C ALA A 165 -1.83 -25.25 19.67
N LYS A 166 -2.12 -23.98 19.34
CA LYS A 166 -1.89 -22.83 20.24
C LYS A 166 -2.96 -22.66 21.32
N ARG A 167 -4.13 -23.27 21.15
CA ARG A 167 -5.29 -23.15 22.05
C ARG A 167 -5.45 -24.33 23.00
N ALA A 168 -4.85 -25.47 22.66
CA ALA A 168 -4.75 -26.67 23.49
C ALA A 168 -3.60 -26.53 24.49
#